data_AF-A0A954N0A9-F1
#
_entry.id   AF-A0A954N0A9-F1
#
_cell.length_a   1.000
_cell.length_b   1.000
_cell.length_c   1.000
_cell.angle_alpha   90.00
_cell.angle_beta   90.00
_cell.angle_gamma   90.00
#
_symmetry.space_group_name_H-M   'P 1'
#
loop_
_entity.id
_entity.type
_entity.pdbx_description
1 polymer ?
#
loop_
_entity_poly.entity_id
_entity_poly.type
_entity_poly.pdbx_seq_one_letter_code
_entity_poly.pdbx_strand_id
1 'polypeptide(L)'
;PDARTGRWVLGPGAEMFLAARQALGELPVIAEDLGLITPEVEALRDGLGFPGMRVLQFGFGGTDADNQFLPHNLVRNCIVYTGTHDNDTTSGWFHSESGEGTTRTPDQIERERAFVMAYLRSDGTEIEWDMIRAAWSSVSDTAIAPMQDILGLGSPARMNLPGTSVGNWIWRLREGLLTNALSDRLGELTALYGRAPENLRPWYMGQKS
;
A
#
# COMPACT_ATOMS: atom_id res chain seq x y z
N PRO A 1 1.59 0.80 32.70
CA PRO A 1 1.01 2.02 32.09
C PRO A 1 0.38 1.68 30.73
N ASP A 2 -0.82 2.17 30.45
CA ASP A 2 -1.49 2.03 29.15
C ASP A 2 -2.06 3.37 28.67
N ALA A 3 -2.59 3.41 27.44
CA ALA A 3 -3.02 4.65 26.79
C ALA A 3 -4.47 5.06 27.13
N ARG A 4 -5.21 4.33 27.98
CA ARG A 4 -6.65 4.54 28.18
C ARG A 4 -7.01 5.87 28.85
N THR A 5 -6.10 6.44 29.63
CA THR A 5 -6.30 7.72 30.34
C THR A 5 -5.61 8.90 29.65
N GLY A 6 -5.22 8.74 28.37
CA GLY A 6 -4.63 9.81 27.57
C GLY A 6 -5.65 10.88 27.16
N ARG A 7 -5.16 11.95 26.53
CA ARG A 7 -6.00 12.99 25.91
C ARG A 7 -5.35 13.48 24.61
N TRP A 8 -6.18 13.88 23.65
CA TRP A 8 -5.73 14.58 22.46
C TRP A 8 -5.23 15.98 22.82
N VAL A 9 -4.12 16.39 22.21
CA VAL A 9 -3.54 17.74 22.34
C VAL A 9 -3.31 18.26 20.92
N LEU A 10 -3.76 19.48 20.64
CA LEU A 10 -3.61 20.09 19.32
C LEU A 10 -2.12 20.29 19.00
N GLY A 11 -1.72 19.83 17.81
CA GLY A 11 -0.40 20.10 17.25
C GLY A 11 -0.31 21.51 16.62
N PRO A 12 0.88 21.91 16.15
CA PRO A 12 1.11 23.23 15.55
C PRO A 12 0.46 23.43 14.16
N GLY A 13 -0.12 22.36 13.57
CA GLY A 13 -0.82 22.42 12.29
C GLY A 13 0.06 22.95 11.14
N ALA A 14 -0.54 23.76 10.27
CA ALA A 14 0.11 24.27 9.06
C ALA A 14 1.30 25.19 9.35
N GLU A 15 1.32 25.90 10.48
CA GLU A 15 2.38 26.88 10.80
C GLU A 15 3.77 26.24 10.79
N MET A 16 3.87 25.00 11.28
CA MET A 16 5.13 24.25 11.29
C MET A 16 5.63 23.95 9.87
N PHE A 17 4.75 23.50 8.98
CA PHE A 17 5.10 23.18 7.61
C PHE A 17 5.39 24.43 6.77
N LEU A 18 4.67 25.53 7.02
CA LEU A 18 4.93 26.81 6.37
C LEU A 18 6.30 27.38 6.76
N ALA A 19 6.65 27.31 8.05
CA ALA A 19 7.97 27.71 8.54
C ALA A 19 9.09 26.82 7.95
N ALA A 20 8.88 25.51 7.91
CA ALA A 20 9.82 24.57 7.30
C ALA A 20 10.01 24.87 5.79
N ARG A 21 8.92 25.14 5.06
CA ARG A 21 8.97 25.50 3.64
C ARG A 21 9.72 26.80 3.40
N GLN A 22 9.54 27.79 4.28
CA GLN A 22 10.29 29.05 4.20
C GLN A 22 11.79 28.85 4.41
N ALA A 23 12.18 27.95 5.32
CA ALA A 23 13.58 27.72 5.65
C ALA A 23 14.29 26.76 4.67
N LEU A 24 13.57 25.77 4.12
CA LEU A 24 14.13 24.64 3.38
C LEU A 24 13.71 24.59 1.90
N GLY A 25 12.74 25.39 1.48
CA GLY A 25 12.13 25.32 0.14
C GLY A 25 11.00 24.29 0.07
N GLU A 26 10.71 23.81 -1.14
CA GLU A 26 9.68 22.78 -1.35
C GLU A 26 9.95 21.52 -0.49
N LEU A 27 8.91 21.03 0.18
CA LEU A 27 9.03 19.93 1.12
C LEU A 27 8.55 18.62 0.45
N PRO A 28 9.42 17.63 0.22
CA PRO A 28 9.05 16.34 -0.38
C PRO A 28 8.44 15.41 0.67
N VAL A 29 7.32 15.85 1.28
CA VAL A 29 6.64 15.12 2.37
C VAL A 29 5.55 14.23 1.78
N ILE A 30 5.46 13.01 2.31
CA ILE A 30 4.34 12.10 2.11
C ILE A 30 3.66 11.98 3.48
N ALA A 31 2.35 12.21 3.53
CA ALA A 31 1.58 12.06 4.75
C ALA A 31 1.23 10.58 4.95
N GLU A 32 1.75 9.98 6.03
CA GLU A 32 1.20 8.73 6.55
C GLU A 32 -0.09 9.06 7.28
N ASP A 33 -1.22 8.84 6.59
CA ASP A 33 -2.58 9.16 7.02
C ASP A 33 -3.43 7.89 7.13
N LEU A 34 -2.88 6.81 7.70
CA LEU A 34 -3.60 5.57 7.95
C LEU A 34 -4.21 5.56 9.36
N GLY A 35 -5.23 4.71 9.55
CA GLY A 35 -5.92 4.57 10.84
C GLY A 35 -7.02 5.60 11.04
N LEU A 36 -7.23 6.03 12.29
CA LEU A 36 -8.27 7.00 12.64
C LEU A 36 -7.82 8.42 12.27
N ILE A 37 -8.26 8.87 11.09
CA ILE A 37 -8.01 10.22 10.58
C ILE A 37 -9.28 11.06 10.74
N THR A 38 -9.12 12.32 11.13
CA THR A 38 -10.22 13.28 11.24
C THR A 38 -10.25 14.22 10.05
N PRO A 39 -11.40 14.83 9.71
CA PRO A 39 -11.50 15.80 8.61
C PRO A 39 -10.50 16.96 8.71
N GLU A 40 -10.10 17.34 9.93
CA GLU A 40 -9.10 18.38 10.16
C GLU A 40 -7.69 17.94 9.70
N VAL A 41 -7.36 16.65 9.82
CA VAL A 41 -6.09 16.09 9.33
C VAL A 41 -6.09 16.03 7.81
N GLU A 42 -7.20 15.62 7.20
CA GLU A 42 -7.36 15.62 5.74
C GLU A 42 -7.25 17.05 5.18
N ALA A 43 -7.94 18.02 5.80
CA ALA A 43 -7.87 19.42 5.41
C ALA A 43 -6.45 20.00 5.55
N LEU A 44 -5.69 19.59 6.58
CA LEU A 44 -4.30 19.99 6.73
C LEU A 44 -3.41 19.40 5.64
N ARG A 45 -3.53 18.09 5.37
CA ARG A 45 -2.79 17.39 4.30
C ARG A 45 -3.06 18.05 2.95
N ASP A 46 -4.34 18.21 2.61
CA ASP A 46 -4.77 18.73 1.31
C ASP A 46 -4.43 20.21 1.16
N GLY A 47 -4.56 21.01 2.22
CA GLY A 47 -4.15 22.42 2.24
C GLY A 47 -2.65 22.64 2.08
N LEU A 48 -1.82 21.65 2.45
CA LEU A 48 -0.37 21.64 2.22
C LEU A 48 0.04 20.96 0.91
N GLY A 49 -0.92 20.32 0.22
CA GLY A 49 -0.68 19.62 -1.05
C GLY A 49 0.08 18.30 -0.92
N PHE A 50 0.23 17.75 0.29
CA PHE A 50 0.97 16.50 0.49
C PHE A 50 0.16 15.28 0.04
N PRO A 51 0.76 14.31 -0.65
CA PRO A 51 0.08 13.06 -0.97
C PRO A 51 -0.17 12.24 0.31
N GLY A 52 -1.37 11.66 0.40
CA GLY A 52 -1.70 10.65 1.42
C GLY A 52 -1.29 9.24 0.98
N MET A 53 -1.41 8.27 1.88
CA MET A 53 -1.17 6.85 1.64
C MET A 53 -2.48 6.09 1.43
N ARG A 54 -2.46 5.09 0.56
CA ARG A 54 -3.56 4.16 0.34
C ARG A 54 -3.02 2.74 0.36
N VAL A 55 -3.55 1.87 1.20
CA VAL A 55 -3.08 0.49 1.34
C VAL A 55 -4.18 -0.46 0.89
N LEU A 56 -3.98 -1.15 -0.22
CA LEU A 56 -5.01 -1.98 -0.84
C LEU A 56 -5.52 -3.10 0.08
N GLN A 57 -4.66 -3.67 0.93
CA GLN A 57 -5.09 -4.67 1.95
C GLN A 57 -6.18 -4.14 2.89
N PHE A 58 -6.36 -2.83 3.04
CA PHE A 58 -7.44 -2.25 3.87
C PHE A 58 -8.74 -2.02 3.08
N GLY A 59 -8.73 -2.20 1.76
CA GLY A 59 -9.88 -1.99 0.88
C GLY A 59 -10.96 -3.06 1.01
N PHE A 60 -10.58 -4.30 1.33
CA PHE A 60 -11.44 -5.48 1.15
C PHE A 60 -12.05 -6.03 2.45
N GLY A 61 -11.71 -5.46 3.61
CA GLY A 61 -12.21 -5.94 4.92
C GLY A 61 -13.67 -5.58 5.25
N GLY A 62 -14.33 -4.78 4.41
CA GLY A 62 -15.73 -4.34 4.57
C GLY A 62 -16.54 -4.52 3.29
N THR A 63 -17.84 -4.20 3.36
CA THR A 63 -18.75 -4.22 2.20
C THR A 63 -19.01 -2.83 1.63
N ASP A 64 -18.30 -1.82 2.13
CA ASP A 64 -18.48 -0.44 1.72
C ASP A 64 -17.78 -0.19 0.38
N ALA A 65 -18.58 0.06 -0.65
CA ALA A 65 -18.07 0.40 -1.97
C ALA A 65 -17.33 1.74 -1.95
N ASP A 66 -17.59 2.63 -0.99
CA ASP A 66 -16.96 3.94 -0.87
C ASP A 66 -15.65 3.90 -0.06
N ASN A 67 -15.15 2.71 0.28
CA ASN A 67 -13.87 2.55 0.97
C ASN A 67 -12.74 3.19 0.14
N GLN A 68 -12.10 4.22 0.71
CA GLN A 68 -11.05 5.00 0.05
C GLN A 68 -9.80 4.18 -0.35
N PHE A 69 -9.63 2.98 0.19
CA PHE A 69 -8.53 2.08 -0.16
C PHE A 69 -8.83 1.19 -1.38
N LEU A 70 -10.06 1.19 -1.90
CA LEU A 70 -10.41 0.48 -3.12
C LEU A 70 -9.91 1.23 -4.37
N PRO A 71 -9.37 0.52 -5.39
CA PRO A 71 -8.78 1.17 -6.56
C PRO A 71 -9.64 2.21 -7.28
N HIS A 72 -10.97 2.05 -7.31
CA HIS A 72 -11.88 2.98 -7.98
C HIS A 72 -12.14 4.28 -7.19
N ASN A 73 -11.79 4.32 -5.90
CA ASN A 73 -11.92 5.50 -5.03
C ASN A 73 -10.59 6.23 -4.80
N LEU A 74 -9.50 5.74 -5.38
CA LEU A 74 -8.20 6.38 -5.27
C LEU A 74 -8.19 7.75 -5.97
N VAL A 75 -7.37 8.66 -5.45
CA VAL A 75 -7.13 9.98 -6.04
C VAL A 75 -5.72 10.03 -6.63
N ARG A 76 -5.44 11.00 -7.51
CA ARG A 76 -4.10 11.16 -8.11
C ARG A 76 -3.02 11.45 -7.07
N ASN A 77 -3.23 12.47 -6.23
CA ASN A 77 -2.30 12.90 -5.20
C ASN A 77 -2.29 11.96 -3.98
N CYS A 78 -1.98 10.69 -4.20
CA CYS A 78 -1.73 9.71 -3.15
C CYS A 78 -0.67 8.73 -3.61
N ILE A 79 -0.16 7.95 -2.66
CA ILE A 79 0.73 6.82 -2.89
C ILE A 79 -0.01 5.55 -2.52
N VAL A 80 -0.23 4.69 -3.52
CA VAL A 80 -0.86 3.39 -3.32
C VAL A 80 0.19 2.31 -3.01
N TYR A 81 -0.12 1.48 -2.02
CA TYR A 81 0.66 0.33 -1.58
C TYR A 81 -0.21 -0.93 -1.66
N THR A 82 0.36 -2.08 -2.02
CA THR A 82 -0.32 -3.37 -1.79
C THR A 82 -0.46 -3.60 -0.28
N GLY A 83 0.65 -3.54 0.43
CA GLY A 83 0.81 -3.53 1.89
C GLY A 83 2.02 -2.69 2.28
N THR A 84 2.11 -2.31 3.56
CA THR A 84 3.30 -1.67 4.14
C THR A 84 4.19 -2.70 4.85
N HIS A 85 5.24 -2.24 5.53
CA HIS A 85 6.08 -3.12 6.36
C HIS A 85 5.36 -3.64 7.62
N ASP A 86 4.29 -2.98 8.07
CA ASP A 86 3.48 -3.38 9.22
C ASP A 86 2.37 -4.38 8.86
N ASN A 87 2.08 -4.47 7.57
CA ASN A 87 1.18 -5.46 7.02
C ASN A 87 1.86 -6.84 6.93
N ASP A 88 1.06 -7.89 6.86
CA ASP A 88 1.56 -9.14 6.30
C ASP A 88 1.85 -8.94 4.81
N THR A 89 2.67 -9.82 4.23
CA THR A 89 2.74 -10.01 2.78
C THR A 89 1.33 -10.21 2.21
N THR A 90 1.11 -9.81 0.96
CA THR A 90 -0.22 -9.96 0.32
C THR A 90 -0.63 -11.43 0.22
N SER A 91 0.32 -12.33 -0.08
CA SER A 91 0.07 -13.77 -0.03
C SER A 91 -0.28 -14.25 1.38
N GLY A 92 0.46 -13.82 2.41
CA GLY A 92 0.17 -14.15 3.81
C GLY A 92 -1.17 -13.61 4.31
N TRP A 93 -1.50 -12.36 3.95
CA TRP A 93 -2.79 -11.72 4.26
C TRP A 93 -3.96 -12.49 3.66
N PHE A 94 -3.84 -12.95 2.41
CA PHE A 94 -4.90 -13.67 1.69
C PHE A 94 -5.09 -15.10 2.22
N HIS A 95 -3.98 -15.80 2.51
CA HIS A 95 -3.97 -17.18 2.99
C HIS A 95 -4.06 -17.30 4.52
N SER A 96 -4.21 -16.18 5.24
CA SER A 96 -4.27 -16.22 6.71
C SER A 96 -5.45 -17.04 7.20
N GLU A 97 -5.29 -17.64 8.38
CA GLU A 97 -6.36 -18.21 9.17
C GLU A 97 -6.54 -17.40 10.46
N SER A 98 -7.71 -17.48 11.09
CA SER A 98 -7.95 -16.77 12.34
C SER A 98 -7.03 -17.29 13.44
N GLY A 99 -6.36 -16.41 14.17
CA GLY A 99 -5.44 -16.80 15.25
C GLY A 99 -4.18 -15.94 15.26
N GLU A 100 -3.01 -16.57 15.40
CA GLU A 100 -1.75 -15.85 15.50
C GLU A 100 -1.47 -15.01 14.25
N GLY A 101 -1.08 -13.74 14.45
CA GLY A 101 -0.71 -12.83 13.36
C GLY A 101 -1.86 -12.04 12.72
N THR A 102 -3.12 -12.32 13.07
CA THR A 102 -4.29 -11.56 12.61
C THR A 102 -5.39 -11.42 13.67
N THR A 103 -6.07 -10.29 13.68
CA THR A 103 -7.24 -10.04 14.55
C THR A 103 -8.57 -10.35 13.87
N ARG A 104 -8.53 -10.79 12.60
CA ARG A 104 -9.71 -11.09 11.80
C ARG A 104 -10.36 -12.39 12.24
N THR A 105 -11.69 -12.42 12.30
CA THR A 105 -12.47 -13.63 12.53
C THR A 105 -12.50 -14.51 11.26
N PRO A 106 -12.80 -15.82 11.36
CA PRO A 106 -12.95 -16.68 10.18
C PRO A 106 -13.91 -16.10 9.13
N ASP A 107 -15.05 -15.59 9.59
CA ASP A 107 -16.06 -14.95 8.74
C ASP A 107 -15.54 -13.69 8.04
N GLN A 108 -14.70 -12.89 8.69
CA GLN A 108 -14.09 -11.71 8.08
C GLN A 108 -13.09 -12.13 7.00
N ILE A 109 -12.23 -13.11 7.29
CA ILE A 109 -11.25 -13.64 6.33
C ILE A 109 -11.95 -14.17 5.08
N GLU A 110 -13.00 -14.98 5.25
CA GLU A 110 -13.70 -15.57 4.10
C GLU A 110 -14.41 -14.51 3.24
N ARG A 111 -15.07 -13.53 3.86
CA ARG A 111 -15.72 -12.43 3.13
C ARG A 111 -14.70 -11.54 2.41
N GLU A 112 -13.61 -11.18 3.08
CA GLU A 112 -12.53 -10.37 2.51
C GLU A 112 -11.88 -11.08 1.32
N ARG A 113 -11.61 -12.38 1.46
CA ARG A 113 -11.08 -13.24 0.39
C ARG A 113 -12.04 -13.31 -0.81
N ALA A 114 -13.32 -13.57 -0.56
CA ALA A 114 -14.32 -13.60 -1.62
C ALA A 114 -14.46 -12.25 -2.33
N PHE A 115 -14.41 -11.15 -1.57
CA PHE A 115 -14.53 -9.81 -2.13
C PHE A 115 -13.32 -9.44 -3.00
N VAL A 116 -12.09 -9.65 -2.52
CA VAL A 116 -10.90 -9.32 -3.33
C VAL A 116 -10.84 -10.16 -4.62
N MET A 117 -11.20 -11.44 -4.57
CA MET A 117 -11.25 -12.30 -5.76
C MET A 117 -12.29 -11.80 -6.77
N ALA A 118 -13.50 -11.47 -6.30
CA ALA A 118 -14.54 -10.94 -7.16
C ALA A 118 -14.18 -9.57 -7.75
N TYR A 119 -13.61 -8.68 -6.94
CA TYR A 119 -13.26 -7.31 -7.33
C TYR A 119 -12.12 -7.30 -8.37
N LEU A 120 -11.08 -8.10 -8.17
CA LEU A 120 -9.93 -8.18 -9.07
C LEU A 120 -10.15 -9.14 -10.24
N ARG A 121 -11.25 -9.90 -10.25
CA ARG A 121 -11.47 -11.03 -11.16
C ARG A 121 -10.30 -12.03 -11.10
N SER A 122 -9.87 -12.32 -9.87
CA SER A 122 -8.75 -13.21 -9.55
C SER A 122 -9.25 -14.61 -9.21
N ASP A 123 -8.45 -15.63 -9.51
CA ASP A 123 -8.63 -17.00 -9.02
C ASP A 123 -7.83 -17.27 -7.72
N GLY A 124 -7.09 -16.29 -7.23
CA GLY A 124 -6.29 -16.35 -6.01
C GLY A 124 -4.90 -16.97 -6.15
N THR A 125 -4.53 -17.49 -7.33
CA THR A 125 -3.26 -18.22 -7.52
C THR A 125 -2.03 -17.34 -7.31
N GLU A 126 -2.06 -16.11 -7.84
CA GLU A 126 -1.00 -15.09 -7.72
C GLU A 126 -1.61 -13.77 -7.22
N ILE A 127 -2.33 -13.84 -6.09
CA ILE A 127 -3.09 -12.70 -5.55
C ILE A 127 -2.21 -11.46 -5.33
N GLU A 128 -0.94 -11.64 -4.97
CA GLU A 128 0.03 -10.55 -4.87
C GLU A 128 0.25 -9.84 -6.21
N TRP A 129 0.32 -10.57 -7.33
CA TRP A 129 0.48 -9.95 -8.65
C TRP A 129 -0.81 -9.30 -9.15
N ASP A 130 -1.97 -9.84 -8.77
CA ASP A 130 -3.26 -9.19 -9.03
C ASP A 130 -3.40 -7.87 -8.26
N MET A 131 -2.93 -7.83 -7.01
CA MET A 131 -2.88 -6.61 -6.19
C MET A 131 -1.84 -5.61 -6.70
N ILE A 132 -0.65 -6.07 -7.13
CA ILE A 132 0.36 -5.23 -7.79
C ILE A 132 -0.24 -4.62 -9.07
N ARG A 133 -0.91 -5.43 -9.89
CA ARG A 133 -1.60 -4.96 -11.10
C ARG A 133 -2.64 -3.89 -10.76
N ALA A 134 -3.46 -4.11 -9.73
CA ALA A 134 -4.46 -3.14 -9.29
C ALA A 134 -3.82 -1.80 -8.87
N ALA A 135 -2.75 -1.85 -8.07
CA ALA A 135 -1.98 -0.68 -7.67
C ALA A 135 -1.41 0.06 -8.90
N TRP A 136 -0.79 -0.66 -9.83
CA TRP A 136 -0.22 -0.11 -11.05
C TRP A 136 -1.28 0.49 -11.99
N SER A 137 -2.44 -0.14 -12.12
CA SER A 137 -3.53 0.34 -12.97
C SER A 137 -4.32 1.51 -12.37
N SER A 138 -4.09 1.84 -11.09
CA SER A 138 -4.82 2.90 -10.40
C SER A 138 -4.46 4.29 -10.92
N VAL A 139 -5.27 5.27 -10.53
CA VAL A 139 -5.02 6.69 -10.83
C VAL A 139 -3.96 7.35 -9.93
N SER A 140 -3.47 6.66 -8.90
CA SER A 140 -2.48 7.20 -7.97
C SER A 140 -1.17 7.54 -8.70
N ASP A 141 -0.58 8.69 -8.36
CA ASP A 141 0.66 9.16 -8.98
C ASP A 141 1.85 8.24 -8.68
N THR A 142 1.85 7.56 -7.52
CA THR A 142 2.93 6.62 -7.13
C THR A 142 2.35 5.29 -6.65
N ALA A 143 2.81 4.19 -7.22
CA ALA A 143 2.47 2.83 -6.78
C ALA A 143 3.70 2.12 -6.23
N ILE A 144 3.55 1.48 -5.06
CA ILE A 144 4.63 0.79 -4.35
C ILE A 144 4.16 -0.61 -3.96
N ALA A 145 5.03 -1.60 -4.15
CA ALA A 145 4.83 -2.96 -3.65
C ALA A 145 6.06 -3.36 -2.83
N PRO A 146 5.90 -3.97 -1.64
CA PRO A 146 7.01 -4.59 -0.92
C PRO A 146 7.69 -5.64 -1.78
N MET A 147 9.01 -5.81 -1.61
CA MET A 147 9.77 -6.83 -2.34
C MET A 147 9.23 -8.25 -2.07
N GLN A 148 8.67 -8.48 -0.88
CA GLN A 148 8.04 -9.74 -0.53
C GLN A 148 6.84 -10.08 -1.43
N ASP A 149 6.05 -9.07 -1.81
CA ASP A 149 4.90 -9.26 -2.71
C ASP A 149 5.38 -9.51 -4.14
N ILE A 150 6.40 -8.76 -4.60
CA ILE A 150 7.01 -8.99 -5.92
C ILE A 150 7.54 -10.43 -6.03
N LEU A 151 8.07 -10.98 -4.93
CA LEU A 151 8.61 -12.33 -4.84
C LEU A 151 7.57 -13.43 -4.55
N GLY A 152 6.30 -13.10 -4.33
CA GLY A 152 5.28 -14.11 -3.99
C GLY A 152 5.48 -14.79 -2.63
N LEU A 153 6.10 -14.10 -1.66
CA LEU A 153 6.40 -14.68 -0.36
C LEU A 153 5.19 -14.58 0.58
N GLY A 154 4.98 -15.60 1.43
CA GLY A 154 3.96 -15.60 2.48
C GLY A 154 4.43 -15.04 3.82
N SER A 155 3.63 -15.26 4.87
CA SER A 155 3.83 -14.70 6.23
C SER A 155 5.22 -14.87 6.87
N PRO A 156 6.01 -15.94 6.62
CA PRO A 156 7.39 -16.02 7.11
C PRO A 156 8.31 -14.88 6.62
N ALA A 157 7.89 -14.12 5.60
CA ALA A 157 8.59 -12.95 5.08
C ALA A 157 8.05 -11.60 5.59
N ARG A 158 7.05 -11.61 6.48
CA ARG A 158 6.51 -10.40 7.11
C ARG A 158 7.62 -9.60 7.79
N MET A 159 7.66 -8.29 7.54
CA MET A 159 8.72 -7.42 8.07
C MET A 159 8.49 -7.08 9.53
N ASN A 160 7.27 -6.63 9.88
CA ASN A 160 6.90 -6.27 11.24
C ASN A 160 5.48 -6.75 11.55
N LEU A 161 5.27 -7.24 12.77
CA LEU A 161 3.96 -7.50 13.37
C LEU A 161 3.76 -6.52 14.53
N PRO A 162 3.00 -5.43 14.30
CA PRO A 162 2.74 -4.43 15.34
C PRO A 162 2.20 -5.04 16.64
N GLY A 163 2.65 -4.50 17.78
CA GLY A 163 2.28 -5.01 19.11
C GLY A 163 3.17 -6.15 19.62
N THR A 164 4.12 -6.63 18.84
CA THR A 164 5.14 -7.62 19.27
C THR A 164 6.52 -7.00 19.39
N SER A 165 7.39 -7.60 20.20
CA SER A 165 8.76 -7.11 20.46
C SER A 165 9.87 -8.01 19.93
N VAL A 166 9.53 -9.19 19.41
CA VAL A 166 10.48 -10.22 18.97
C VAL A 166 10.10 -10.69 17.57
N GLY A 167 11.10 -10.96 16.72
CA GLY A 167 10.89 -11.52 15.38
C GLY A 167 10.61 -10.49 14.29
N ASN A 168 10.66 -9.19 14.60
CA ASN A 168 10.45 -8.10 13.65
C ASN A 168 11.78 -7.60 13.05
N TRP A 169 11.73 -7.02 11.85
CA TRP A 169 12.86 -6.38 11.16
C TRP A 169 14.02 -7.30 10.79
N ILE A 170 13.75 -8.61 10.72
CA ILE A 170 14.76 -9.64 10.45
C ILE A 170 14.68 -10.23 9.05
N TRP A 171 13.64 -9.93 8.28
CA TRP A 171 13.53 -10.44 6.91
C TRP A 171 14.67 -9.89 6.05
N ARG A 172 15.27 -10.78 5.24
CA ARG A 172 16.35 -10.43 4.32
C ARG A 172 16.11 -11.09 2.98
N LEU A 173 16.34 -10.32 1.92
CA LEU A 173 16.41 -10.84 0.56
C LEU A 173 17.52 -11.89 0.48
N ARG A 174 17.18 -13.08 0.00
CA ARG A 174 18.16 -14.14 -0.27
C ARG A 174 18.75 -13.97 -1.67
N GLU A 175 20.01 -14.33 -1.80
CA GLU A 175 20.70 -14.38 -3.08
C GLU A 175 19.97 -15.32 -4.06
N GLY A 176 19.92 -14.94 -5.34
CA GLY A 176 19.29 -15.71 -6.41
C GLY A 176 17.78 -15.51 -6.58
N LEU A 177 17.10 -14.76 -5.69
CA LEU A 177 15.67 -14.48 -5.83
C LEU A 177 15.36 -13.40 -6.87
N LEU A 178 16.30 -12.48 -7.12
CA LEU A 178 16.15 -11.47 -8.17
C LEU A 178 16.60 -12.06 -9.51
N THR A 179 15.64 -12.46 -10.34
CA THR A 179 15.89 -13.06 -11.65
C THR A 179 15.56 -12.09 -12.78
N ASN A 180 16.13 -12.31 -13.96
CA ASN A 180 15.78 -11.54 -15.16
C ASN A 180 14.28 -11.67 -15.48
N ALA A 181 13.72 -12.88 -15.38
CA ALA A 181 12.29 -13.10 -15.61
C ALA A 181 11.39 -12.26 -14.68
N LEU A 182 11.79 -12.10 -13.41
CA LEU A 182 11.09 -11.24 -12.47
C LEU A 182 11.19 -9.76 -12.86
N SER A 183 12.39 -9.31 -13.24
CA SER A 183 12.63 -7.96 -13.74
C SER A 183 11.82 -7.66 -15.00
N ASP A 184 11.76 -8.61 -15.94
CA ASP A 184 11.02 -8.48 -17.20
C ASP A 184 9.53 -8.40 -16.93
N ARG A 185 8.97 -9.30 -16.09
CA ARG A 185 7.55 -9.27 -15.69
C ARG A 185 7.16 -7.94 -15.05
N LEU A 186 7.97 -7.45 -14.10
CA LEU A 186 7.71 -6.17 -13.43
C LEU A 186 7.84 -4.99 -14.41
N GLY A 187 8.85 -5.03 -15.29
CA GLY A 187 9.08 -4.02 -16.32
C GLY A 187 7.93 -3.91 -17.31
N GLU A 188 7.44 -5.05 -17.82
CA GLU A 188 6.28 -5.13 -18.72
C GLU A 188 5.03 -4.54 -18.07
N LEU A 189 4.73 -4.92 -16.82
CA LEU A 189 3.58 -4.39 -16.08
C LEU A 189 3.70 -2.88 -15.84
N THR A 190 4.89 -2.43 -15.47
CA THR A 190 5.22 -1.01 -15.24
C THR A 190 5.02 -0.19 -16.51
N ALA A 191 5.46 -0.71 -17.65
CA ALA A 191 5.29 -0.04 -18.92
C ALA A 191 3.83 -0.07 -19.39
N LEU A 192 3.13 -1.20 -19.24
CA LEU A 192 1.73 -1.37 -19.63
C LEU A 192 0.80 -0.30 -19.06
N TYR A 193 1.00 0.07 -17.79
CA TYR A 193 0.21 1.09 -17.11
C TYR A 193 0.83 2.49 -17.16
N GLY A 194 1.79 2.72 -18.06
CA GLY A 194 2.36 4.04 -18.31
C GLY A 194 3.24 4.58 -17.16
N ARG A 195 3.72 3.71 -16.26
CA ARG A 195 4.58 4.06 -15.12
C ARG A 195 6.08 3.92 -15.41
N ALA A 196 6.43 3.40 -16.59
CA ALA A 196 7.81 3.33 -17.05
C ALA A 196 8.27 4.68 -17.66
N PRO A 197 9.56 5.03 -17.56
CA PRO A 197 10.19 6.04 -18.40
C PRO A 197 9.85 5.85 -19.88
N GLU A 198 9.72 6.93 -20.65
CA GLU A 198 9.27 6.85 -22.05
C GLU A 198 10.15 5.96 -22.92
N ASN A 199 11.46 5.93 -22.65
CA ASN A 199 12.44 5.10 -23.35
C ASN A 199 12.34 3.59 -23.05
N LEU A 200 11.51 3.19 -22.07
CA LEU A 200 11.30 1.80 -21.68
C LEU A 200 9.89 1.29 -22.03
N ARG A 201 9.11 2.07 -22.78
CA ARG A 201 7.77 1.65 -23.23
C ARG A 201 7.88 0.61 -24.37
N PRO A 202 7.16 -0.53 -24.30
CA PRO A 202 7.02 -1.49 -25.38
C PRO A 202 6.67 -0.84 -26.71
N TRP A 203 7.18 -1.42 -27.80
CA TRP A 203 7.05 -0.91 -29.16
C TRP A 203 5.59 -0.70 -29.63
N TYR A 204 4.63 -1.42 -29.03
CA TYR A 204 3.20 -1.29 -29.37
C TYR A 204 2.51 -0.11 -28.67
N MET A 205 3.12 0.48 -27.65
CA MET A 205 2.73 1.78 -27.12
C MET A 205 3.52 2.83 -27.89
N GLY A 206 2.94 3.26 -29.03
CA GLY A 206 3.60 4.15 -29.99
C GLY A 206 4.41 5.26 -29.31
N GLN A 207 5.64 5.47 -29.80
CA GLN A 207 6.46 6.58 -29.33
C GLN A 207 5.75 7.89 -29.68
N LYS A 208 5.53 8.76 -28.69
CA LYS A 208 5.05 10.11 -28.97
C LYS A 208 6.07 10.77 -29.91
N SER A 209 5.63 11.09 -31.12
CA SER A 209 6.36 11.91 -32.10
C SER A 209 6.58 13.32 -31.60
#